data_AF-I2JIQ4-F1
#
_entry.id   AF-I2JIQ4-F1
#
_cell.length_a   1.000
_cell.length_b   1.000
_cell.length_c   1.000
_cell.angle_alpha   90.00
_cell.angle_beta   90.00
_cell.angle_gamma   90.00
#
_symmetry.space_group_name_H-M   'P 1'
#
loop_
_entity.id
_entity.type
_entity.pdbx_description
1 polymer ?
#
loop_
_entity_poly.entity_id
_entity_poly.type
_entity_poly.pdbx_seq_one_letter_code
_entity_poly.pdbx_strand_id
1 'polypeptide(L)'
;MPTLKTGLATAAIATTMLFAGACGADVWQERQALAALSKELVALEALAREAERYSTDSSRTNFKYNALLEDLRTIRFGIDHHLRQPIEPIDPGSIQDIDPQYTGHDR
;
A
#
# COMPACT_ATOMS: atom_id res chain seq x y z
N MET A 1 -10.15 -38.99 11.35
CA MET A 1 -10.38 -37.76 10.55
C MET A 1 -9.54 -36.63 11.15
N PRO A 2 -8.32 -36.37 10.67
CA PRO A 2 -7.57 -35.19 11.08
C PRO A 2 -7.90 -33.98 10.20
N THR A 3 -8.22 -32.86 10.83
CA THR A 3 -8.62 -31.59 10.22
C THR A 3 -7.40 -30.82 9.73
N LEU A 4 -7.23 -30.82 8.40
CA LEU A 4 -6.26 -30.01 7.68
C LEU A 4 -6.70 -28.53 7.70
N LYS A 5 -6.26 -27.78 8.72
CA LYS A 5 -6.45 -26.31 8.81
C LYS A 5 -5.11 -25.62 9.08
N THR A 6 -4.11 -25.90 8.27
CA THR A 6 -2.80 -25.22 8.29
C THR A 6 -2.43 -24.64 6.92
N GLY A 7 -3.40 -24.46 6.02
CA GLY A 7 -3.17 -24.06 4.64
C GLY A 7 -3.26 -22.55 4.33
N LEU A 8 -3.79 -21.71 5.22
CA LEU A 8 -4.02 -20.30 4.89
C LEU A 8 -2.87 -19.34 5.27
N ALA A 9 -1.99 -19.71 6.21
CA ALA A 9 -0.96 -18.80 6.70
C ALA A 9 0.27 -18.71 5.77
N THR A 10 0.49 -19.71 4.92
CA THR A 10 1.66 -19.79 4.03
C THR A 10 1.50 -19.04 2.71
N ALA A 11 0.28 -18.65 2.34
CA ALA A 11 0.02 -17.96 1.07
C ALA A 11 0.40 -16.47 1.11
N ALA A 12 0.44 -15.83 2.28
CA ALA A 12 0.68 -14.39 2.39
C ALA A 12 2.16 -13.98 2.23
N ILE A 13 3.11 -14.88 2.57
CA ILE A 13 4.54 -14.56 2.56
C ILE A 13 5.14 -14.63 1.15
N ALA A 14 4.55 -15.43 0.26
CA ALA A 14 5.06 -15.61 -1.10
C ALA A 14 4.88 -14.37 -2.00
N THR A 15 3.90 -13.50 -1.71
CA THR A 15 3.61 -12.32 -2.54
C THR A 15 4.67 -11.22 -2.37
N THR A 16 5.33 -11.11 -1.21
CA THR A 16 6.27 -10.02 -0.93
C THR A 16 7.57 -10.12 -1.76
N MET A 17 7.97 -11.32 -2.20
CA MET A 17 9.23 -11.52 -2.94
C MET A 17 9.20 -11.03 -4.40
N LEU A 18 8.02 -10.70 -4.96
CA LEU A 18 7.91 -10.21 -6.33
C LEU A 18 8.26 -8.71 -6.50
N PHE A 19 8.40 -7.95 -5.40
CA PHE A 19 8.65 -6.50 -5.46
C PHE A 19 10.12 -6.09 -5.55
N ALA A 20 11.07 -7.03 -5.38
CA ALA A 20 12.50 -6.72 -5.43
C ALA A 20 13.02 -6.36 -6.85
N GLY A 21 12.18 -6.50 -7.89
CA GLY A 21 12.52 -6.21 -9.29
C GLY A 21 12.28 -4.76 -9.75
N ALA A 22 11.95 -3.82 -8.87
CA ALA A 22 11.52 -2.46 -9.24
C ALA A 22 12.66 -1.47 -9.59
N CYS A 23 13.81 -1.95 -10.08
CA CYS A 23 14.85 -1.07 -10.60
C CYS A 23 14.51 -0.67 -12.05
N GLY A 24 13.54 0.24 -12.22
CA GLY A 24 13.10 0.76 -13.52
C GLY A 24 11.58 0.79 -13.76
N ALA A 25 10.76 0.89 -12.71
CA ALA A 25 9.31 0.94 -12.87
C ALA A 25 8.86 2.29 -13.47
N ASP A 26 8.01 2.22 -14.50
CA ASP A 26 7.12 3.32 -14.89
C ASP A 26 6.42 3.89 -13.64
N VAL A 27 6.30 5.22 -13.53
CA VAL A 27 5.76 5.91 -12.33
C VAL A 27 4.37 5.38 -11.99
N TRP A 28 3.59 4.99 -13.00
CA TRP A 28 2.29 4.36 -12.80
C TRP A 28 2.38 2.96 -12.18
N GLN A 29 3.35 2.15 -12.59
CA GLN A 29 3.56 0.81 -12.06
C GLN A 29 4.01 0.86 -10.60
N GLU A 30 4.90 1.80 -10.24
CA GLU A 30 5.29 2.04 -8.85
C GLU A 30 4.07 2.41 -7.99
N ARG A 31 3.26 3.38 -8.45
CA ARG A 31 2.07 3.81 -7.70
C ARG A 31 1.03 2.71 -7.56
N GLN A 32 0.86 1.86 -8.58
CA GLN A 32 -0.01 0.69 -8.50
C GLN A 32 0.48 -0.32 -7.46
N ALA A 33 1.78 -0.57 -7.41
CA ALA A 33 2.39 -1.45 -6.40
C ALA A 33 2.22 -0.87 -4.99
N LEU A 34 2.48 0.42 -4.81
CA LEU A 34 2.29 1.12 -3.54
C LEU A 34 0.82 1.12 -3.08
N ALA A 35 -0.14 1.29 -3.99
CA ALA A 35 -1.57 1.22 -3.68
C ALA A 35 -2.01 -0.19 -3.26
N ALA A 36 -1.42 -1.23 -3.85
CA ALA A 36 -1.64 -2.61 -3.42
C ALA A 36 -1.05 -2.84 -2.01
N LEU A 37 0.18 -2.39 -1.78
CA LEU A 37 0.86 -2.49 -0.48
C LEU A 37 0.05 -1.79 0.64
N SER A 38 -0.51 -0.60 0.39
CA SER A 38 -1.36 0.10 1.36
C SER A 38 -2.57 -0.75 1.79
N LYS A 39 -3.21 -1.46 0.86
CA LYS A 39 -4.32 -2.39 1.16
C LYS A 39 -3.87 -3.60 1.96
N GLU A 40 -2.71 -4.16 1.63
CA GLU A 40 -2.14 -5.30 2.36
C GLU A 40 -1.79 -4.94 3.81
N LEU A 41 -1.27 -3.73 4.06
CA LEU A 41 -0.99 -3.23 5.41
C LEU A 41 -2.26 -3.15 6.28
N VAL A 42 -3.41 -2.78 5.69
CA VAL A 42 -4.71 -2.80 6.40
C VAL A 42 -5.10 -4.24 6.80
N ALA A 43 -4.90 -5.19 5.90
CA ALA A 43 -5.16 -6.60 6.20
C ALA A 43 -4.23 -7.13 7.30
N LEU A 44 -2.95 -6.75 7.29
CA LEU A 44 -1.99 -7.08 8.35
C LEU A 44 -2.36 -6.47 9.69
N GLU A 45 -2.86 -5.21 9.72
CA GLU A 45 -3.37 -4.60 10.96
C GLU A 45 -4.53 -5.42 11.55
N ALA A 46 -5.47 -5.88 10.71
CA ALA A 46 -6.59 -6.70 11.16
C ALA A 46 -6.11 -8.07 11.71
N LEU A 47 -5.16 -8.72 11.03
CA LEU A 47 -4.57 -9.98 11.48
C LEU A 47 -3.79 -9.81 12.79
N ALA A 48 -3.02 -8.73 12.93
CA ALA A 48 -2.29 -8.43 14.16
C ALA A 48 -3.24 -8.21 15.34
N ARG A 49 -4.37 -7.51 15.14
CA ARG A 49 -5.41 -7.34 16.17
C ARG A 49 -6.08 -8.67 16.55
N GLU A 50 -6.35 -9.53 15.57
CA GLU A 50 -6.88 -10.86 15.85
C GLU A 50 -5.89 -11.70 16.66
N ALA A 51 -4.61 -11.69 16.26
CA ALA A 51 -3.56 -12.41 16.96
C ALA A 51 -3.38 -11.91 18.41
N GLU A 52 -3.49 -10.60 18.64
CA GLU A 52 -3.48 -10.00 19.98
C GLU A 52 -4.61 -10.56 20.86
N ARG A 53 -5.83 -10.70 20.33
CA ARG A 53 -6.98 -11.28 21.07
C ARG A 53 -6.76 -12.71 21.54
N TYR A 54 -6.02 -13.50 20.77
CA TYR A 54 -5.70 -14.90 21.13
C TYR A 54 -4.38 -15.03 21.89
N SER A 55 -3.63 -13.94 22.06
CA SER A 55 -2.37 -13.99 22.80
C SER A 55 -2.63 -14.22 24.29
N THR A 56 -1.84 -15.10 24.91
CA THR A 56 -1.93 -15.38 26.35
C THR A 56 -0.85 -14.59 27.07
N ASP A 57 -1.24 -13.83 28.10
CA ASP A 57 -0.35 -12.92 28.84
C ASP A 57 0.63 -13.65 29.80
N SER A 58 0.56 -14.98 29.89
CA SER A 58 1.32 -15.78 30.85
C SER A 58 2.78 -16.02 30.46
N SER A 59 3.23 -15.49 29.32
CA SER A 59 4.59 -15.71 28.83
C SER A 59 5.54 -14.63 29.35
N ARG A 60 6.79 -15.01 29.64
CA ARG A 60 7.84 -14.07 30.09
C ARG A 60 8.21 -13.04 29.02
N THR A 61 7.77 -13.25 27.78
CA THR A 61 8.09 -12.43 26.62
C THR A 61 6.83 -12.25 25.77
N ASN A 62 6.10 -11.15 25.98
CA ASN A 62 4.90 -10.85 25.18
C ASN A 62 5.27 -10.07 23.92
N PHE A 63 4.68 -10.49 22.79
CA PHE A 63 4.81 -9.78 21.52
C PHE A 63 4.20 -8.37 21.62
N LYS A 64 4.91 -7.35 21.13
CA LYS A 64 4.50 -5.94 21.24
C LYS A 64 3.54 -5.56 20.11
N TYR A 65 2.30 -6.04 20.18
CA TYR A 65 1.26 -5.77 19.17
C TYR A 65 1.04 -4.28 18.93
N ASN A 66 1.01 -3.46 19.99
CA ASN A 66 0.87 -2.01 19.85
C ASN A 66 1.97 -1.36 19.02
N ALA A 67 3.23 -1.77 19.21
CA ALA A 67 4.36 -1.26 18.44
C ALA A 67 4.23 -1.67 16.96
N LEU A 68 3.94 -2.94 16.68
CA LEU A 68 3.69 -3.40 15.31
C LEU A 68 2.55 -2.61 14.65
N LEU A 69 1.43 -2.40 15.34
CA LEU A 69 0.29 -1.64 14.81
C LEU A 69 0.62 -0.18 14.54
N GLU A 70 1.52 0.42 15.33
CA GLU A 70 2.02 1.78 15.08
C GLU A 70 2.94 1.83 13.86
N ASP A 71 3.84 0.86 13.72
CA ASP A 71 4.75 0.76 12.58
C ASP A 71 3.97 0.57 11.27
N LEU A 72 3.00 -0.35 11.23
CA LEU A 72 2.14 -0.59 10.06
C LEU A 72 1.39 0.67 9.64
N ARG A 73 0.82 1.41 10.60
CA ARG A 73 0.12 2.68 10.33
C ARG A 73 1.06 3.76 9.83
N THR A 74 2.28 3.82 10.37
CA THR A 74 3.31 4.79 9.96
C THR A 74 3.73 4.55 8.51
N ILE A 75 3.98 3.30 8.15
CA ILE A 75 4.32 2.92 6.77
C ILE A 75 3.16 3.25 5.83
N ARG A 76 1.93 2.84 6.18
CA ARG A 76 0.74 3.11 5.37
C ARG A 76 0.54 4.61 5.17
N PHE A 77 0.71 5.41 6.22
CA PHE A 77 0.62 6.86 6.13
C PHE A 77 1.64 7.45 5.14
N GLY A 78 2.89 6.99 5.17
CA GLY A 78 3.92 7.42 4.22
C GLY A 78 3.55 7.09 2.77
N ILE A 79 3.06 5.87 2.53
CA ILE A 79 2.58 5.44 1.21
C ILE A 79 1.41 6.29 0.73
N ASP A 80 0.36 6.44 1.55
CA ASP A 80 -0.84 7.21 1.21
C ASP A 80 -0.52 8.70 1.02
N HIS A 81 0.46 9.22 1.74
CA HIS A 81 0.97 10.57 1.54
C HIS A 81 1.65 10.72 0.16
N HIS A 82 2.51 9.77 -0.21
CA HIS A 82 3.17 9.75 -1.51
C HIS A 82 2.18 9.60 -2.68
N LEU A 83 1.21 8.70 -2.57
CA LEU A 83 0.17 8.46 -3.58
C LEU A 83 -0.81 9.64 -3.77
N ARG A 84 -0.84 10.60 -2.85
CA ARG A 84 -1.61 11.84 -3.00
C ARG A 84 -0.84 12.95 -3.71
N GLN A 85 0.49 12.80 -3.85
CA GLN A 85 1.27 13.78 -4.60
C GLN A 85 0.94 13.69 -6.10
N PRO A 86 0.87 14.82 -6.82
CA PRO A 86 0.76 14.83 -8.27
C PRO A 86 1.89 14.01 -8.91
N ILE A 87 1.59 13.39 -10.05
CA ILE A 87 2.53 12.51 -10.76
C ILE A 87 3.65 13.31 -11.45
N GLU A 88 3.39 14.56 -11.81
CA GLU A 88 4.34 15.55 -12.34
C GLU A 88 3.75 16.98 -12.14
N PRO A 89 4.58 18.04 -12.03
CA PRO A 89 4.10 19.40 -12.24
C PRO A 89 3.61 19.55 -13.68
N ILE A 90 2.38 20.03 -13.87
CA ILE A 90 1.94 20.53 -15.17
C ILE A 90 2.83 21.75 -15.44
N ASP A 91 3.81 21.65 -16.34
CA ASP A 91 4.50 22.82 -16.84
C ASP A 91 3.50 23.60 -17.72
N PRO A 92 2.99 24.77 -17.30
CA PRO A 92 2.08 25.55 -18.12
C PRO A 92 2.72 25.97 -19.46
N GLY A 93 4.05 25.96 -19.59
CA GLY A 93 4.77 26.22 -20.85
C GLY A 93 4.78 25.05 -21.83
N SER A 94 4.40 23.83 -21.40
CA SER A 94 4.24 22.66 -22.28
C SER A 94 2.85 22.57 -22.93
N ILE A 95 1.91 23.40 -22.46
CA ILE A 95 0.67 23.69 -23.19
C ILE A 95 1.08 24.60 -24.36
N GLN A 96 1.46 24.00 -25.49
CA GLN A 96 1.54 24.72 -26.76
C GLN A 96 0.18 25.36 -26.98
N ASP A 97 0.20 26.69 -27.05
CA ASP A 97 -0.87 27.61 -27.43
C ASP A 97 -2.23 26.95 -27.60
N ILE A 98 -3.14 27.26 -26.68
CA ILE A 98 -4.59 27.13 -26.91
C ILE A 98 -4.83 27.65 -28.33
N ASP A 99 -5.19 26.75 -29.24
CA ASP A 99 -5.36 27.06 -30.66
C ASP A 99 -6.15 28.38 -30.77
N PRO A 100 -5.60 29.43 -31.40
CA PRO A 100 -6.30 30.70 -31.55
C PRO A 100 -7.62 30.54 -32.33
N GLN A 101 -7.85 29.39 -32.99
CA GLN A 101 -9.12 29.01 -33.62
C GLN A 101 -10.14 28.38 -32.67
N TYR A 102 -9.84 28.22 -31.38
CA TYR A 102 -10.82 27.84 -30.36
C TYR A 102 -11.72 29.04 -30.02
N THR A 103 -12.42 29.58 -31.02
CA THR A 103 -13.55 30.47 -30.82
C THR A 103 -14.77 29.62 -30.50
N GLY A 104 -14.82 29.13 -29.25
CA GLY A 104 -16.03 28.53 -28.68
C GLY A 104 -17.12 29.59 -28.48
N HIS A 105 -17.71 30.07 -29.57
CA HIS A 105 -18.96 30.82 -29.60
C HIS A 105 -19.66 30.58 -30.96
N ASP A 106 -20.08 29.36 -31.20
CA ASP A 106 -21.24 29.14 -32.07
C ASP A 106 -22.48 29.61 -31.28
N ARG A 107 -23.01 30.77 -31.69
CA ARG A 107 -24.34 31.26 -31.33
C ARG A 107 -25.34 30.90 -32.42
#